data_AF-A0A4U7L229-F1
#
_entry.id   AF-A0A4U7L229-F1
#
_cell.length_a   1.000
_cell.length_b   1.000
_cell.length_c   1.000
_cell.angle_alpha   90.00
_cell.angle_beta   90.00
_cell.angle_gamma   90.00
#
_symmetry.space_group_name_H-M   'P 1'
#
loop_
_entity.id
_entity.type
_entity.pdbx_description
1 polymer ?
#
loop_
_entity_poly.entity_id
_entity_poly.type
_entity_poly.pdbx_seq_one_letter_code
_entity_poly.pdbx_strand_id
1 'polypeptide(L)'
;MISVLVESFDPFPKHLCLSLPAQATAADVLDGFSHALSAKTSTSFSITHHGRRLSSGSKLSGLSSSNNAFPVVLQLRALLPGGKGGFGSMLRSQGGKMSAGARNTNNDSCRDLNGRRLGVLKEAKKLAEYLEGESERKRQMDEAQKKKYAKLERMLGRAPRSEKDLAEAAEKMADAGEEFDTDGSSSPEAGPSRPVNTSVHRKNPDGSSTAAAGTKRKERIEDSQYIEQSREIVENVRSAVASAMMKKKKKLNKSKPKSTPSSSAAGSSVTASM
;
A
#
# COMPACT_ATOMS: atom_id res chain seq x y z
N MET A 1 21.88 -26.07 59.21
CA MET A 1 22.22 -25.39 57.94
C MET A 1 21.51 -26.15 56.83
N ILE A 2 20.92 -25.44 55.86
CA ILE A 2 20.23 -25.99 54.69
C ILE A 2 21.02 -25.58 53.46
N SER A 3 21.34 -26.56 52.61
CA SER A 3 21.93 -26.31 51.30
C SER A 3 20.86 -25.81 50.34
N VAL A 4 21.02 -24.60 49.84
CA VAL A 4 20.11 -23.94 48.92
C VAL A 4 20.83 -23.67 47.61
N LEU A 5 20.27 -24.13 46.51
CA LEU A 5 20.74 -23.86 45.16
C LEU A 5 19.84 -22.79 44.55
N VAL A 6 20.39 -21.60 44.29
CA VAL A 6 19.66 -20.51 43.64
C VAL A 6 20.02 -20.46 42.17
N GLU A 7 19.05 -20.71 41.30
CA GLU A 7 19.14 -20.53 39.86
C GLU A 7 18.84 -19.07 39.51
N SER A 8 19.80 -18.37 38.92
CA SER A 8 19.64 -16.97 38.52
C SER A 8 19.45 -16.81 37.01
N PHE A 9 19.42 -15.56 36.57
CA PHE A 9 19.33 -15.16 35.16
C PHE A 9 20.56 -14.33 34.75
N ASP A 10 20.81 -14.21 33.45
CA ASP A 10 21.90 -13.40 32.88
C ASP A 10 21.76 -11.92 33.27
N PRO A 11 22.84 -11.19 33.65
CA PRO A 11 24.27 -11.50 33.53
C PRO A 11 24.90 -12.20 34.76
N PHE A 12 24.08 -12.70 35.69
CA PHE A 12 24.56 -13.31 36.95
C PHE A 12 24.93 -14.79 36.77
N PRO A 13 25.79 -15.36 37.65
CA PRO A 13 26.13 -16.77 37.60
C PRO A 13 24.89 -17.65 37.72
N LYS A 14 24.65 -18.50 36.72
CA LYS A 14 23.42 -19.31 36.55
C LYS A 14 23.00 -20.08 37.79
N HIS A 15 23.95 -20.52 38.62
CA HIS A 15 23.71 -21.27 39.84
C HIS A 15 24.57 -20.71 40.99
N LEU A 16 23.94 -20.45 42.14
CA LEU A 16 24.60 -20.03 43.37
C LEU A 16 24.24 -20.99 44.50
N CYS A 17 25.26 -21.58 45.12
CA CYS A 17 25.07 -22.47 46.27
C CYS A 17 25.22 -21.66 47.57
N LEU A 18 24.19 -21.69 48.42
CA LEU A 18 24.17 -21.01 49.71
C LEU A 18 23.94 -22.03 50.83
N SER A 19 24.58 -21.79 51.98
CA SER A 19 24.29 -22.53 53.21
C SER A 19 23.57 -21.59 54.18
N LEU A 20 22.26 -21.76 54.32
CA LEU A 20 21.39 -20.89 55.10
C LEU A 20 20.93 -21.55 56.41
N PRO A 21 20.65 -20.78 57.48
CA PRO A 21 20.08 -21.34 58.70
C PRO A 21 18.66 -21.87 58.46
N ALA A 22 18.23 -22.86 59.25
CA ALA A 22 16.92 -23.50 59.06
C ALA A 22 15.73 -22.56 59.29
N GLN A 23 15.93 -21.47 60.01
CA GLN A 23 14.93 -20.43 60.27
C GLN A 23 14.84 -19.39 59.15
N ALA A 24 15.77 -19.39 58.18
CA ALA A 24 15.76 -18.42 57.10
C ALA A 24 14.48 -18.57 56.26
N THR A 25 13.93 -17.42 55.91
CA THR A 25 12.70 -17.29 55.13
C THR A 25 13.02 -16.91 53.68
N ALA A 26 12.02 -17.04 52.81
CA ALA A 26 12.13 -16.56 51.44
C ALA A 26 12.36 -15.04 51.36
N ALA A 27 11.85 -14.26 52.33
CA ALA A 27 12.10 -12.83 52.43
C ALA A 27 13.58 -12.53 52.68
N ASP A 28 14.22 -13.23 53.63
CA ASP A 28 15.64 -12.99 53.96
C ASP A 28 16.54 -13.23 52.74
N VAL A 29 16.23 -14.26 51.95
CA VAL A 29 16.93 -14.55 50.69
C VAL A 29 16.69 -13.43 49.68
N LEU A 30 15.44 -12.99 49.52
CA LEU A 30 15.06 -11.93 48.59
C LEU A 30 15.70 -10.58 48.95
N ASP A 31 15.75 -10.24 50.23
CA ASP A 31 16.35 -9.01 50.74
C ASP A 31 17.87 -9.04 50.59
N GLY A 32 18.50 -10.20 50.85
CA GLY A 32 19.93 -10.40 50.59
C GLY A 32 20.29 -10.19 49.12
N PHE A 33 19.52 -10.77 48.19
CA PHE A 33 19.70 -10.53 46.76
C PHE A 33 19.37 -9.10 46.37
N SER A 34 18.31 -8.52 46.92
CA SER A 34 17.95 -7.13 46.64
C SER A 34 19.08 -6.21 47.09
N HIS A 35 19.63 -6.37 48.29
CA HIS A 35 20.74 -5.54 48.76
C HIS A 35 22.01 -5.73 47.90
N ALA A 36 22.34 -6.97 47.54
CA ALA A 36 23.52 -7.27 46.71
C ALA A 36 23.40 -6.75 45.26
N LEU A 37 22.17 -6.71 44.71
CA LEU A 37 21.91 -6.37 43.31
C LEU A 37 21.40 -4.94 43.10
N SER A 38 20.77 -4.33 44.11
CA SER A 38 20.14 -3.00 44.06
C SER A 38 21.13 -1.85 43.93
N ALA A 39 22.43 -2.08 44.18
CA ALA A 39 23.48 -1.11 43.87
C ALA A 39 23.49 -0.69 42.38
N LYS A 40 22.86 -1.47 41.48
CA LYS A 40 22.87 -1.23 40.03
C LYS A 40 21.49 -1.06 39.39
N THR A 41 20.38 -1.53 39.99
CA THR A 41 19.05 -1.50 39.33
C THR A 41 17.85 -1.45 40.31
N SER A 42 16.82 -0.66 39.99
CA SER A 42 15.52 -0.61 40.72
C SER A 42 14.61 -1.83 40.44
N THR A 43 15.19 -2.99 40.22
CA THR A 43 14.48 -4.21 39.82
C THR A 43 13.92 -4.92 41.06
N SER A 44 12.61 -5.16 41.09
CA SER A 44 12.01 -6.05 42.07
C SER A 44 12.33 -7.51 41.72
N PHE A 45 12.54 -8.36 42.71
CA PHE A 45 12.81 -9.78 42.49
C PHE A 45 11.67 -10.65 43.02
N SER A 46 11.59 -11.89 42.53
CA SER A 46 10.74 -12.93 43.10
C SER A 46 11.45 -14.27 43.08
N ILE A 47 11.11 -15.11 44.06
CA ILE A 47 11.67 -16.46 44.20
C ILE A 47 10.57 -17.48 43.94
N THR A 48 10.89 -18.50 43.16
CA THR A 48 10.00 -19.63 42.86
C THR A 48 10.66 -20.97 43.19
N HIS A 49 9.89 -21.92 43.70
CA HIS A 49 10.32 -23.30 43.98
C HIS A 49 9.38 -24.25 43.25
N HIS A 50 9.93 -25.15 42.43
CA HIS A 50 9.17 -26.03 41.53
C HIS A 50 8.05 -25.31 40.74
N GLY A 51 8.35 -24.11 40.21
CA GLY A 51 7.41 -23.32 39.41
C GLY A 51 6.33 -22.58 40.21
N ARG A 52 6.29 -22.69 41.54
CA ARG A 52 5.38 -21.93 42.41
C ARG A 52 6.10 -20.77 43.06
N ARG A 53 5.46 -19.60 43.11
CA ARG A 53 5.99 -18.43 43.80
C ARG A 53 5.93 -18.64 45.31
N LEU A 54 7.04 -18.41 46.00
CA LEU A 54 7.07 -18.47 47.46
C LEU A 54 6.45 -17.19 48.03
N SER A 55 5.69 -17.35 49.11
CA SER A 55 5.31 -16.24 49.97
C SER A 55 6.52 -15.79 50.79
N SER A 56 6.63 -14.48 51.05
CA SER A 56 7.72 -13.88 51.82
C SER A 56 7.94 -14.54 53.19
N GLY A 57 6.86 -14.99 53.84
CA GLY A 57 6.92 -15.65 55.15
C GLY A 57 7.20 -17.17 55.13
N SER A 58 7.42 -17.77 53.95
CA SER A 58 7.68 -19.21 53.87
C SER A 58 9.09 -19.56 54.38
N LYS A 59 9.17 -20.54 55.29
CA LYS A 59 10.43 -21.04 55.84
C LYS A 59 11.08 -22.04 54.89
N LEU A 60 12.40 -21.94 54.72
CA LEU A 60 13.18 -22.86 53.89
C LEU A 60 13.20 -24.29 54.45
N SER A 61 13.07 -24.45 55.77
CA SER A 61 12.98 -25.77 56.42
C SER A 61 11.78 -26.59 55.94
N GLY A 62 10.66 -25.94 55.62
CA GLY A 62 9.46 -26.62 55.12
C GLY A 62 9.57 -27.04 53.65
N LEU A 63 10.60 -26.58 52.94
CA LEU A 63 10.88 -26.91 51.54
C LEU A 63 11.99 -27.96 51.41
N SER A 64 12.79 -28.16 52.46
CA SER A 64 13.81 -29.19 52.48
C SER A 64 13.18 -30.57 52.55
N SER A 65 13.74 -31.51 51.79
CA SER A 65 13.37 -32.92 51.93
C SER A 65 13.81 -33.43 53.31
N SER A 66 13.02 -34.33 53.91
CA SER A 66 13.23 -34.87 55.26
C SER A 66 14.63 -35.43 55.52
N ASN A 67 15.35 -35.87 54.47
CA ASN A 67 16.70 -36.42 54.57
C ASN A 67 17.84 -35.43 54.25
N ASN A 68 17.58 -34.16 53.91
CA ASN A 68 18.60 -33.20 53.42
C ASN A 68 19.49 -33.75 52.28
N ALA A 69 19.06 -34.81 51.61
CA ALA A 69 19.86 -35.50 50.59
C ALA A 69 20.03 -34.65 49.33
N PHE A 70 19.12 -33.71 49.10
CA PHE A 70 19.13 -32.80 47.95
C PHE A 70 19.00 -31.34 48.42
N PRO A 71 19.70 -30.41 47.76
CA PRO A 71 19.57 -28.99 48.07
C PRO A 71 18.19 -28.47 47.66
N VAL A 72 17.69 -27.47 48.38
CA VAL A 72 16.47 -26.75 48.01
C VAL A 72 16.77 -25.90 46.78
N VAL A 73 16.08 -26.15 45.67
CA VAL A 73 16.31 -25.42 44.42
C VAL A 73 15.34 -24.25 44.29
N LEU A 74 15.87 -23.03 44.37
CA LEU A 74 15.13 -21.78 44.25
C LEU A 74 15.48 -21.09 42.93
N GLN A 75 14.48 -20.62 42.22
CA GLN A 75 14.66 -19.84 40.99
C GLN A 75 14.42 -18.37 41.27
N LEU A 76 15.43 -17.53 41.02
CA LEU A 76 15.35 -16.09 41.13
C LEU A 76 14.88 -15.48 39.80
N ARG A 77 13.84 -14.68 39.84
CA ARG A 77 13.27 -13.98 38.68
C ARG A 77 13.25 -12.48 38.93
N ALA A 78 13.84 -11.71 38.02
CA ALA A 78 13.61 -10.26 37.97
C ALA A 78 12.18 -9.96 37.54
N LEU A 79 11.45 -9.24 38.36
CA LEU A 79 10.18 -8.63 38.03
C LEU A 79 10.45 -7.31 37.33
N LEU A 80 9.91 -7.18 36.13
CA LEU A 80 9.91 -5.90 35.44
C LEU A 80 8.78 -5.04 36.04
N PRO A 81 9.03 -3.75 36.33
CA PRO A 81 7.96 -2.82 36.66
C PRO A 81 7.04 -2.72 35.44
N GLY A 82 5.97 -3.52 35.47
CA GLY A 82 5.10 -3.70 34.31
C GLY A 82 4.26 -2.46 34.02
N GLY A 83 4.03 -2.20 32.74
CA GLY A 83 2.79 -1.62 32.24
C GLY A 83 2.03 -2.72 31.51
N LYS A 84 0.69 -2.73 31.56
CA LYS A 84 -0.12 -3.67 30.76
C LYS A 84 0.23 -3.45 29.28
N GLY A 85 1.13 -4.29 28.75
CA GLY A 85 1.70 -4.13 27.42
C GLY A 85 0.58 -4.00 26.39
N GLY A 86 0.78 -3.10 25.42
CA GLY A 86 -0.19 -2.78 24.36
C GLY A 86 -0.60 -3.96 23.47
N PHE A 87 -0.28 -5.21 23.82
CA PHE A 87 -0.72 -6.43 23.17
C PHE A 87 -2.24 -6.50 23.03
N GLY A 88 -3.00 -6.14 24.07
CA GLY A 88 -4.46 -6.06 23.96
C GLY A 88 -4.95 -4.99 22.97
N SER A 89 -4.25 -3.85 22.90
CA SER A 89 -4.52 -2.80 21.90
C SER A 89 -4.16 -3.25 20.49
N MET A 90 -3.05 -3.98 20.36
CA MET A 90 -2.58 -4.58 19.10
C MET A 90 -3.56 -5.65 18.60
N LEU A 91 -4.10 -6.48 19.48
CA LEU A 91 -5.11 -7.47 19.12
C LEU A 91 -6.39 -6.80 18.63
N ARG A 92 -6.83 -5.72 19.30
CA ARG A 92 -8.00 -4.95 18.86
C ARG A 92 -7.76 -4.28 17.50
N SER A 93 -6.58 -3.72 17.26
CA SER A 93 -6.24 -3.07 15.99
C SER A 93 -6.11 -4.07 14.84
N GLN A 94 -5.59 -5.27 15.08
CA GLN A 94 -5.52 -6.34 14.08
C GLN A 94 -6.90 -6.98 13.82
N GLY A 95 -7.70 -7.21 14.86
CA GLY A 95 -9.05 -7.77 14.73
C GLY A 95 -9.98 -6.90 13.88
N GLY A 96 -9.88 -5.58 14.00
CA GLY A 96 -10.64 -4.65 13.14
C GLY A 96 -10.29 -4.72 11.65
N LYS A 97 -9.04 -5.04 11.30
CA LYS A 97 -8.61 -5.21 9.90
C LYS A 97 -9.16 -6.50 9.29
N MET A 98 -9.21 -7.57 10.08
CA MET A 98 -9.71 -8.87 9.64
C MET A 98 -11.23 -8.86 9.44
N SER A 99 -11.99 -8.15 10.28
CA SER A 99 -13.44 -8.04 10.14
C SER A 99 -13.87 -7.21 8.93
N ALA A 100 -13.08 -6.18 8.54
CA ALA A 100 -13.32 -5.41 7.33
C ALA A 100 -13.01 -6.22 6.04
N GLY A 101 -11.99 -7.09 6.09
CA GLY A 101 -11.61 -7.99 4.99
C GLY A 101 -12.54 -9.20 4.80
N ALA A 102 -13.39 -9.52 5.77
CA ALA A 102 -14.36 -10.62 5.68
C ALA A 102 -15.49 -10.37 4.65
N ARG A 103 -15.64 -9.14 4.16
CA ARG A 103 -16.46 -8.81 2.97
C ARG A 103 -15.69 -9.00 1.66
N ASN A 104 -14.68 -9.86 1.62
CA ASN A 104 -14.04 -10.26 0.38
C ASN A 104 -14.98 -11.22 -0.37
N THR A 105 -15.80 -10.67 -1.26
CA THR A 105 -16.75 -11.40 -2.13
C THR A 105 -16.03 -12.12 -3.29
N ASN A 106 -14.85 -12.69 -3.04
CA ASN A 106 -14.08 -13.48 -3.98
C ASN A 106 -14.71 -14.87 -4.15
N ASN A 107 -15.93 -14.88 -4.68
CA ASN A 107 -16.74 -16.06 -4.98
C ASN A 107 -16.47 -16.57 -6.40
N ASP A 108 -15.35 -16.18 -7.02
CA ASP A 108 -15.08 -16.46 -8.42
C ASP A 108 -14.62 -17.90 -8.66
N SER A 109 -14.00 -18.47 -7.63
CA SER A 109 -13.54 -19.86 -7.64
C SER A 109 -14.66 -20.88 -7.40
N CYS A 110 -15.81 -20.45 -6.87
CA CYS A 110 -16.94 -21.34 -6.61
C CYS A 110 -17.60 -21.79 -7.92
N ARG A 111 -18.22 -22.97 -7.86
CA ARG A 111 -18.87 -23.62 -9.00
C ARG A 111 -20.39 -23.61 -8.85
N ASP A 112 -21.10 -23.58 -9.97
CA ASP A 112 -22.54 -23.82 -10.03
C ASP A 112 -22.88 -25.33 -10.00
N LEU A 113 -24.17 -25.66 -9.94
CA LEU A 113 -24.66 -27.05 -9.98
C LEU A 113 -24.32 -27.77 -11.30
N ASN A 114 -23.93 -27.03 -12.33
CA ASN A 114 -23.50 -27.54 -13.62
C ASN A 114 -21.96 -27.68 -13.72
N GLY A 115 -21.23 -27.43 -12.62
CA GLY A 115 -19.76 -27.55 -12.53
C GLY A 115 -18.95 -26.40 -13.14
N ARG A 116 -19.62 -25.34 -13.63
CA ARG A 116 -18.99 -24.14 -14.20
C ARG A 116 -18.60 -23.16 -13.10
N ARG A 117 -17.44 -22.50 -13.23
CA ARG A 117 -17.01 -21.49 -12.25
C ARG A 117 -17.83 -20.21 -12.41
N LEU A 118 -18.20 -19.58 -11.29
CA LEU A 118 -18.96 -18.34 -11.28
C LEU A 118 -18.23 -17.19 -12.01
N GLY A 119 -16.89 -17.19 -11.98
CA GLY A 119 -16.08 -16.21 -12.74
C GLY A 119 -16.29 -16.31 -14.25
N VAL A 120 -16.26 -17.52 -14.79
CA VAL A 120 -16.48 -17.76 -16.23
C VAL A 120 -17.87 -17.30 -16.66
N LEU A 121 -18.89 -17.50 -15.81
CA LEU A 121 -20.24 -17.02 -16.09
C LEU A 121 -20.32 -15.49 -16.11
N LYS A 122 -19.66 -14.80 -15.18
CA LYS A 122 -19.63 -13.32 -15.13
C LYS A 122 -18.89 -12.75 -16.34
N GLU A 123 -17.76 -13.33 -16.70
CA GLU A 123 -16.98 -12.92 -17.88
C GLU A 123 -17.79 -13.10 -19.17
N ALA A 124 -18.44 -14.25 -19.34
CA ALA A 124 -19.29 -14.50 -20.49
C ALA A 124 -20.46 -13.51 -20.59
N LYS A 125 -21.11 -13.18 -19.47
CA LYS A 125 -22.17 -12.15 -19.42
C LYS A 125 -21.65 -10.77 -19.81
N LYS A 126 -20.48 -10.39 -19.29
CA LYS A 126 -19.85 -9.11 -19.62
C LYS A 126 -19.46 -9.01 -21.10
N LEU A 127 -19.00 -10.11 -21.69
CA LEU A 127 -18.71 -10.18 -23.12
C LEU A 127 -19.98 -10.07 -23.97
N ALA A 128 -21.06 -10.75 -23.57
CA ALA A 128 -22.34 -10.65 -24.26
C ALA A 128 -22.90 -9.22 -24.23
N GLU A 129 -22.91 -8.58 -23.06
CA GLU A 129 -23.35 -7.19 -22.89
C GLU A 129 -22.49 -6.22 -23.71
N TYR A 130 -21.18 -6.47 -23.81
CA TYR A 130 -20.30 -5.69 -24.68
C TYR A 130 -20.73 -5.80 -26.16
N LEU A 131 -20.93 -7.02 -26.65
CA LEU A 131 -21.34 -7.26 -28.04
C LEU A 131 -22.72 -6.67 -28.35
N GLU A 132 -23.68 -6.81 -27.45
CA GLU A 132 -25.02 -6.23 -27.58
C GLU A 132 -24.96 -4.69 -27.61
N GLY A 133 -24.18 -4.10 -26.72
CA GLY A 133 -23.95 -2.66 -26.65
C GLY A 133 -23.09 -2.07 -27.78
N GLU A 134 -22.54 -2.87 -28.70
CA GLU A 134 -21.79 -2.33 -29.85
C GLU A 134 -22.68 -1.51 -30.79
N SER A 135 -23.91 -1.94 -31.00
CA SER A 135 -24.83 -1.27 -31.93
C SER A 135 -25.24 0.12 -31.41
N GLU A 136 -25.50 0.21 -30.11
CA GLU A 136 -25.82 1.47 -29.42
C GLU A 136 -24.59 2.37 -29.34
N ARG A 137 -23.40 1.82 -29.03
CA ARG A 137 -22.15 2.59 -29.05
C ARG A 137 -21.84 3.15 -30.44
N LYS A 138 -22.05 2.39 -31.51
CA LYS A 138 -21.86 2.87 -32.89
C LYS A 138 -22.84 3.99 -33.22
N ARG A 139 -24.13 3.85 -32.88
CA ARG A 139 -25.14 4.92 -33.07
C ARG A 139 -24.79 6.18 -32.28
N GLN A 140 -24.37 6.05 -31.03
CA GLN A 140 -23.94 7.18 -30.21
C GLN A 140 -22.69 7.87 -30.78
N MET A 141 -21.73 7.10 -31.31
CA MET A 141 -20.55 7.64 -31.98
C MET A 141 -20.93 8.38 -33.28
N ASP A 142 -21.83 7.83 -34.08
CA ASP A 142 -22.31 8.46 -35.32
C ASP A 142 -23.10 9.74 -35.03
N GLU A 143 -23.94 9.74 -34.00
CA GLU A 143 -24.67 10.93 -33.55
C GLU A 143 -23.75 11.99 -32.97
N ALA A 144 -22.74 11.59 -32.18
CA ALA A 144 -21.72 12.50 -31.67
C ALA A 144 -20.88 13.09 -32.82
N GLN A 145 -20.51 12.29 -33.82
CA GLN A 145 -19.83 12.78 -35.02
C GLN A 145 -20.70 13.76 -35.80
N LYS A 146 -21.98 13.44 -36.04
CA LYS A 146 -22.91 14.34 -36.72
C LYS A 146 -23.10 15.66 -35.97
N LYS A 147 -23.21 15.62 -34.64
CA LYS A 147 -23.28 16.83 -33.81
C LYS A 147 -22.00 17.66 -33.92
N LYS A 148 -20.83 17.01 -33.94
CA LYS A 148 -19.54 17.69 -34.17
C LYS A 148 -19.49 18.34 -35.55
N TYR A 149 -19.87 17.63 -36.61
CA TYR A 149 -19.92 18.17 -37.97
C TYR A 149 -20.94 19.31 -38.11
N ALA A 150 -22.13 19.18 -37.54
CA ALA A 150 -23.14 20.25 -37.56
C ALA A 150 -22.70 21.49 -36.77
N LYS A 151 -22.00 21.32 -35.63
CA LYS A 151 -21.42 22.44 -34.88
C LYS A 151 -20.35 23.15 -35.73
N LEU A 152 -19.49 22.40 -36.41
CA LEU A 152 -18.50 22.96 -37.34
C LEU A 152 -19.16 23.69 -38.53
N GLU A 153 -20.19 23.12 -39.14
CA GLU A 153 -20.92 23.73 -40.26
C GLU A 153 -21.65 25.02 -39.86
N ARG A 154 -22.28 25.04 -38.68
CA ARG A 154 -22.94 26.25 -38.14
C ARG A 154 -21.94 27.38 -37.91
N MET A 155 -20.70 27.06 -37.54
CA MET A 155 -19.66 28.05 -37.29
C MET A 155 -18.96 28.53 -38.56
N LEU A 156 -18.91 27.69 -39.60
CA LEU A 156 -18.34 28.05 -40.90
C LEU A 156 -19.33 28.75 -41.84
N GLY A 157 -20.65 28.59 -41.66
CA GLY A 157 -21.66 29.25 -42.48
C GLY A 157 -21.63 28.86 -43.98
N ARG A 158 -20.81 27.88 -44.38
CA ARG A 158 -20.67 27.32 -45.74
C ARG A 158 -20.14 25.88 -45.66
N ALA A 159 -20.55 25.02 -46.59
CA ALA A 159 -20.06 23.64 -46.67
C ALA A 159 -18.54 23.61 -46.94
N PRO A 160 -17.71 23.01 -46.06
CA PRO A 160 -16.27 22.96 -46.25
C PRO A 160 -15.94 21.98 -47.37
N ARG A 161 -15.29 22.46 -48.44
CA ARG A 161 -14.84 21.62 -49.56
C ARG A 161 -13.34 21.30 -49.49
N SER A 162 -12.57 21.84 -48.53
CA SER A 162 -11.12 21.62 -48.42
C SER A 162 -10.55 21.66 -46.98
N GLU A 163 -9.36 21.08 -46.78
CA GLU A 163 -8.66 21.00 -45.47
C GLU A 163 -8.34 22.36 -44.83
N LYS A 164 -8.27 23.43 -45.63
CA LYS A 164 -7.96 24.78 -45.14
C LYS A 164 -9.14 25.43 -44.43
N ASP A 165 -10.36 25.14 -44.89
CA ASP A 165 -11.59 25.66 -44.31
C ASP A 165 -11.86 25.02 -42.93
N LEU A 166 -11.40 23.77 -42.73
CA LEU A 166 -11.50 23.05 -41.45
C LEU A 166 -10.54 23.61 -40.39
N ALA A 167 -9.35 24.07 -40.80
CA ALA A 167 -8.38 24.69 -39.89
C ALA A 167 -8.84 26.08 -39.45
N GLU A 168 -9.40 26.88 -40.36
CA GLU A 168 -9.93 28.21 -40.06
C GLU A 168 -11.16 28.13 -39.12
N ALA A 169 -11.99 27.08 -39.25
CA ALA A 169 -13.10 26.82 -38.33
C ALA A 169 -12.65 26.46 -36.91
N ALA A 170 -11.58 25.65 -36.81
CA ALA A 170 -11.04 25.23 -35.52
C ALA A 170 -10.37 26.39 -34.76
N GLU A 171 -9.75 27.32 -35.49
CA GLU A 171 -9.19 28.55 -34.92
C GLU A 171 -10.28 29.51 -34.44
N LYS A 172 -11.36 29.68 -35.22
CA LYS A 172 -12.51 30.52 -34.84
C LYS A 172 -13.34 29.95 -33.69
N MET A 173 -13.36 28.63 -33.55
CA MET A 173 -13.89 27.91 -32.37
C MET A 173 -13.09 28.20 -31.10
N ALA A 174 -11.77 28.26 -31.20
CA ALA A 174 -10.90 28.54 -30.06
C ALA A 174 -11.00 30.00 -29.61
N ASP A 175 -11.25 30.93 -30.54
CA ASP A 175 -11.34 32.37 -30.26
C ASP A 175 -12.72 32.82 -29.76
N ALA A 176 -13.80 32.12 -30.12
CA ALA A 176 -15.16 32.39 -29.63
C ALA A 176 -15.41 31.96 -28.17
N GLY A 177 -14.43 31.33 -27.51
CA GLY A 177 -14.50 30.98 -26.09
C GLY A 177 -15.55 29.93 -25.71
N GLU A 178 -16.15 29.23 -26.68
CA GLU A 178 -16.93 28.03 -26.38
C GLU A 178 -16.00 26.83 -26.27
N GLU A 179 -15.71 26.44 -25.03
CA GLU A 179 -15.06 25.19 -24.70
C GLU A 179 -15.78 24.03 -25.42
N PHE A 180 -15.07 23.34 -26.29
CA PHE A 180 -15.53 22.07 -26.82
C PHE A 180 -15.60 21.12 -25.63
N ASP A 181 -16.82 20.80 -25.16
CA ASP A 181 -17.06 19.79 -24.14
C ASP A 181 -16.31 18.51 -24.54
N THR A 182 -15.16 18.30 -23.90
CA THR A 182 -14.28 17.15 -24.07
C THR A 182 -14.77 15.98 -23.22
N ASP A 183 -16.02 16.01 -22.79
CA ASP A 183 -16.69 14.92 -22.09
C ASP A 183 -17.38 14.00 -23.10
N GLY A 184 -16.62 13.06 -23.67
CA GLY A 184 -17.26 11.95 -24.42
C GLY A 184 -16.42 11.16 -25.41
N SER A 185 -15.10 11.34 -25.49
CA SER A 185 -14.24 10.41 -26.25
C SER A 185 -13.39 9.54 -25.33
N SER A 186 -14.05 8.79 -24.45
CA SER A 186 -13.45 7.60 -23.84
C SER A 186 -13.79 6.40 -24.71
N SER A 187 -12.83 5.98 -25.54
CA SER A 187 -12.83 4.66 -26.16
C SER A 187 -12.95 3.61 -25.04
N PRO A 188 -13.96 2.72 -25.02
CA PRO A 188 -14.04 1.69 -24.00
C PRO A 188 -13.27 0.46 -24.49
N GLU A 189 -11.96 0.46 -24.25
CA GLU A 189 -11.20 -0.77 -24.10
C GLU A 189 -10.60 -0.78 -22.68
N ALA A 190 -10.77 -1.92 -22.02
CA ALA A 190 -10.57 -2.15 -20.59
C ALA A 190 -9.11 -2.00 -20.13
N GLY A 191 -8.80 -1.63 -18.89
CA GLY A 191 -9.68 -1.44 -17.73
C GLY A 191 -9.00 -0.65 -16.58
N PRO A 192 -9.74 -0.32 -15.52
CA PRO A 192 -9.24 0.57 -14.47
C PRO A 192 -8.52 -0.19 -13.35
N SER A 193 -7.21 0.05 -13.23
CA SER A 193 -6.49 -0.05 -11.96
C SER A 193 -6.97 1.07 -11.03
N ARG A 194 -7.64 0.72 -9.93
CA ARG A 194 -8.11 1.65 -8.87
C ARG A 194 -6.95 2.45 -8.26
N PRO A 195 -6.96 3.79 -8.29
CA PRO A 195 -6.25 4.58 -7.30
C PRO A 195 -7.14 4.74 -6.05
N VAL A 196 -6.59 4.40 -4.88
CA VAL A 196 -7.23 4.64 -3.58
C VAL A 196 -7.02 6.09 -3.19
N ASN A 197 -8.11 6.84 -3.06
CA ASN A 197 -8.14 8.19 -2.48
C ASN A 197 -7.75 8.14 -1.00
N THR A 198 -6.73 8.90 -0.62
CA THR A 198 -6.53 9.34 0.77
C THR A 198 -6.30 10.84 0.79
N SER A 199 -7.38 11.60 0.95
CA SER A 199 -7.33 13.00 1.35
C SER A 199 -8.43 13.25 2.37
N VAL A 200 -8.10 13.14 3.66
CA VAL A 200 -8.86 13.80 4.72
C VAL A 200 -7.88 14.62 5.53
N HIS A 201 -7.94 15.92 5.27
CA HIS A 201 -7.33 16.98 6.04
C HIS A 201 -8.07 17.10 7.38
N ARG A 202 -7.39 16.87 8.50
CA ARG A 202 -7.83 17.38 9.82
C ARG A 202 -6.64 17.91 10.58
N LYS A 203 -6.62 19.25 10.73
CA LYS A 203 -5.82 20.01 11.68
C LYS A 203 -6.14 19.58 13.12
N ASN A 204 -5.14 19.63 14.00
CA ASN A 204 -5.25 20.15 15.36
C ASN A 204 -3.86 20.31 16.04
N PRO A 205 -3.76 21.09 17.13
CA PRO A 205 -2.70 22.08 17.34
C PRO A 205 -1.58 21.67 18.32
N ASP A 206 -0.62 22.59 18.44
CA ASP A 206 0.58 22.66 19.29
C ASP A 206 0.49 22.10 20.71
N GLY A 207 1.62 21.55 21.19
CA GLY A 207 1.85 21.26 22.61
C GLY A 207 3.12 20.47 22.94
N SER A 208 4.24 21.21 23.06
CA SER A 208 5.44 21.00 23.89
C SER A 208 6.52 19.91 23.60
N SER A 209 7.72 20.45 23.41
CA SER A 209 9.06 19.90 23.69
C SER A 209 9.17 19.26 25.09
N THR A 210 9.91 18.16 25.31
CA THR A 210 11.38 18.15 25.45
C THR A 210 11.91 16.71 25.62
N ALA A 211 13.21 16.54 25.36
CA ALA A 211 13.98 15.33 25.15
C ALA A 211 14.12 14.36 26.35
N ALA A 212 14.26 13.05 26.09
CA ALA A 212 15.58 12.36 26.05
C ALA A 212 15.48 10.81 26.01
N ALA A 213 16.43 10.23 25.27
CA ALA A 213 17.02 8.89 25.39
C ALA A 213 16.22 7.63 24.95
N GLY A 214 16.60 7.14 23.75
CA GLY A 214 17.04 5.75 23.61
C GLY A 214 15.98 4.70 23.29
N THR A 215 15.41 4.72 22.10
CA THR A 215 14.93 3.47 21.46
C THR A 215 14.93 3.64 19.96
N LYS A 216 15.56 2.71 19.24
CA LYS A 216 15.63 2.66 17.78
C LYS A 216 14.20 2.72 17.23
N ARG A 217 13.78 3.91 16.78
CA ARG A 217 12.54 4.09 16.03
C ARG A 217 12.65 3.19 14.82
N LYS A 218 11.69 2.28 14.64
CA LYS A 218 11.40 1.75 13.31
C LYS A 218 10.89 2.96 12.53
N GLU A 219 11.80 3.71 11.92
CA GLU A 219 11.45 4.67 10.89
C GLU A 219 10.71 3.86 9.83
N ARG A 220 9.40 4.06 9.78
CA ARG A 220 8.63 3.74 8.61
C ARG A 220 9.17 4.69 7.55
N ILE A 221 10.07 4.17 6.73
CA ILE A 221 10.64 4.87 5.59
C ILE A 221 9.46 5.14 4.66
N GLU A 222 8.79 6.28 4.87
CA GLU A 222 7.87 6.86 3.91
C GLU A 222 8.76 7.56 2.89
N ASP A 223 9.34 6.77 1.97
CA ASP A 223 10.14 7.25 0.84
C ASP A 223 9.24 7.98 -0.18
N SER A 224 8.67 9.12 0.21
CA SER A 224 8.04 10.06 -0.73
C SER A 224 9.03 10.48 -1.81
N GLN A 225 10.30 10.65 -1.45
CA GLN A 225 11.38 10.99 -2.36
C GLN A 225 11.64 9.89 -3.39
N TYR A 226 11.60 8.60 -3.03
CA TYR A 226 11.80 7.52 -4.00
C TYR A 226 10.63 7.42 -4.97
N ILE A 227 9.39 7.61 -4.49
CA ILE A 227 8.20 7.59 -5.33
C ILE A 227 8.20 8.79 -6.29
N GLU A 228 8.56 9.98 -5.82
CA GLU A 228 8.69 11.18 -6.67
C GLU A 228 9.83 11.03 -7.68
N GLN A 229 11.01 10.56 -7.26
CA GLN A 229 12.13 10.28 -8.16
C GLN A 229 11.77 9.22 -9.21
N SER A 230 11.06 8.14 -8.81
CA SER A 230 10.61 7.12 -9.76
C SER A 230 9.61 7.67 -10.78
N ARG A 231 8.72 8.58 -10.36
CA ARG A 231 7.77 9.26 -11.26
C ARG A 231 8.49 10.19 -12.22
N GLU A 232 9.45 10.98 -11.74
CA GLU A 232 10.24 11.90 -12.54
C GLU A 232 11.11 11.17 -13.58
N ILE A 233 11.71 10.03 -13.21
CA ILE A 233 12.47 9.18 -14.14
C ILE A 233 11.55 8.65 -15.26
N VAL A 234 10.35 8.17 -14.91
CA VAL A 234 9.39 7.65 -15.88
C VAL A 234 8.87 8.76 -16.81
N GLU A 235 8.65 9.96 -16.27
CA GLU A 235 8.19 11.11 -17.03
C GLU A 235 9.25 11.64 -18.01
N ASN A 236 10.52 11.69 -17.58
CA ASN A 236 11.66 12.05 -18.43
C ASN A 236 11.87 11.04 -19.57
N VAL A 237 11.68 9.74 -19.32
CA VAL A 237 11.75 8.72 -20.39
C VAL A 237 10.58 8.86 -21.36
N ARG A 238 9.35 9.09 -20.85
CA ARG A 238 8.16 9.28 -21.71
C ARG A 238 8.27 10.53 -22.59
N SER A 239 8.73 11.65 -22.04
CA SER A 239 8.89 12.91 -22.78
C SER A 239 9.99 12.80 -23.85
N ALA A 240 11.08 12.08 -23.55
CA ALA A 240 12.15 11.79 -24.52
C ALA A 240 11.67 10.90 -25.67
N VAL A 241 10.90 9.84 -25.37
CA VAL A 241 10.32 8.95 -26.38
C VAL A 241 9.29 9.69 -27.24
N ALA A 242 8.42 10.51 -26.63
CA ALA A 242 7.46 11.34 -27.35
C ALA A 242 8.16 12.33 -28.29
N SER A 243 9.22 12.98 -27.82
CA SER A 243 10.03 13.90 -28.62
C SER A 243 10.75 13.20 -29.77
N ALA A 244 11.26 11.99 -29.54
CA ALA A 244 11.88 11.16 -30.57
C ALA A 244 10.86 10.71 -31.63
N MET A 245 9.65 10.30 -31.21
CA MET A 245 8.53 9.95 -32.09
C MET A 245 8.08 11.15 -32.94
N MET A 246 7.98 12.34 -32.36
CA MET A 246 7.61 13.56 -33.10
C MET A 246 8.71 14.00 -34.07
N LYS A 247 9.99 13.90 -33.70
CA LYS A 247 11.12 14.14 -34.61
C LYS A 247 11.14 13.12 -35.76
N LYS A 248 10.84 11.84 -35.49
CA LYS A 248 10.69 10.80 -36.52
C LYS A 248 9.52 11.11 -37.47
N LYS A 249 8.36 11.52 -36.94
CA LYS A 249 7.18 11.91 -37.73
C LYS A 249 7.43 13.16 -38.58
N LYS A 250 8.12 14.17 -38.02
CA LYS A 250 8.53 15.39 -38.74
C LYS A 250 9.54 15.09 -39.85
N LYS A 251 10.49 14.16 -39.63
CA LYS A 251 11.45 13.71 -40.65
C LYS A 251 10.73 12.96 -41.78
N LEU A 252 9.71 12.15 -41.46
CA LEU A 252 8.88 11.43 -42.44
C LEU A 252 7.98 12.38 -43.27
N ASN A 253 7.47 13.46 -42.66
CA ASN A 253 6.70 14.48 -43.37
C ASN A 253 7.58 15.42 -44.22
N LYS A 254 8.85 15.66 -43.82
CA LYS A 254 9.80 16.46 -44.59
C LYS A 254 10.37 15.72 -45.81
N SER A 255 10.26 14.38 -45.86
CA SER A 255 10.68 13.56 -47.01
C SER A 255 9.60 13.33 -48.08
N LYS A 256 8.41 13.94 -47.98
CA LYS A 256 7.48 14.01 -49.12
C LYS A 256 7.90 15.17 -50.05
N PRO A 257 8.28 14.92 -51.32
CA PRO A 257 8.68 15.99 -52.22
C PRO A 257 7.49 16.88 -52.61
N LYS A 258 7.70 18.21 -52.59
CA LYS A 258 6.79 19.23 -53.14
C LYS A 258 6.66 19.03 -54.65
N SER A 259 5.50 18.62 -55.14
CA SER A 259 5.13 18.78 -56.55
C SER A 259 4.62 20.19 -56.79
N THR A 260 5.37 21.00 -57.53
CA THR A 260 4.92 22.27 -58.10
C THR A 260 4.08 22.02 -59.37
N PRO A 261 3.03 22.82 -59.63
CA PRO A 261 2.13 22.61 -60.77
C PRO A 261 2.66 23.30 -62.03
N SER A 262 2.67 22.58 -63.16
CA SER A 262 2.82 23.17 -64.50
C SER A 262 1.47 23.18 -65.20
N SER A 263 0.96 24.37 -65.51
CA SER A 263 -0.23 24.60 -66.32
C SER A 263 0.12 24.93 -67.77
N SER A 264 -0.82 24.58 -68.67
CA SER A 264 -1.01 25.00 -70.07
C SER A 264 -0.17 24.28 -71.13
N ALA A 265 -0.66 23.94 -72.33
CA ALA A 265 -2.00 23.85 -72.91
C ALA A 265 -1.86 23.22 -74.32
N ALA A 266 -2.99 22.71 -74.83
CA ALA A 266 -3.38 22.61 -76.24
C ALA A 266 -2.81 21.50 -77.16
N GLY A 267 -3.75 20.77 -77.79
CA GLY A 267 -3.74 20.61 -79.25
C GLY A 267 -3.69 19.18 -79.80
N SER A 268 -4.87 18.62 -80.14
CA SER A 268 -5.19 17.78 -81.32
C SER A 268 -4.28 16.57 -81.66
N SER A 269 -4.75 15.34 -81.94
CA SER A 269 -5.68 15.00 -83.02
C SER A 269 -5.76 13.45 -83.19
N VAL A 270 -6.98 12.95 -83.46
CA VAL A 270 -7.43 11.83 -84.33
C VAL A 270 -6.90 10.37 -84.25
N THR A 271 -7.88 9.46 -84.46
CA THR A 271 -7.86 8.07 -84.98
C THR A 271 -7.55 6.94 -84.00
N ALA A 272 -8.05 5.71 -84.12
CA ALA A 272 -9.26 5.07 -84.66
C ALA A 272 -9.12 3.57 -84.30
N SER A 273 -10.23 2.89 -84.03
CA SER A 273 -10.52 1.44 -84.19
C SER A 273 -9.37 0.40 -84.12
N MET A 274 -9.47 -0.60 -83.23
CA MET A 274 -10.22 -1.87 -83.38
C MET A 274 -10.34 -2.56 -82.02
#